data_AF-A0A9P5P0K5-F1
#
_entry.id   AF-A0A9P5P0K5-F1
#
_cell.length_a   1.000
_cell.length_b   1.000
_cell.length_c   1.000
_cell.angle_alpha   90.00
_cell.angle_beta   90.00
_cell.angle_gamma   90.00
#
_symmetry.space_group_name_H-M   'P 1'
#
loop_
_entity.id
_entity.type
_entity.pdbx_description
1 polymer ?
#
loop_
_entity_poly.entity_id
_entity_poly.type
_entity_poly.pdbx_seq_one_letter_code
_entity_poly.pdbx_strand_id
1 'polypeptide(L)'
;MLFILSATLSSIALATIFISTKFHAISKSSWGQLTLFPAIWATIWCVVSYISPVGHLSTWSVAKNEDAYSWILPLLGPVSKDWIVASWAVVLAQAIGRWYIGAQESEDEFDLMNPQNQSSEHNMRATGFLALFLVFLTLPSFVWSDLPRSASLSTLNVSTPVAVGCVLPPYERYKHHILTLDDYITETDKIRSNANILLWPEGAVTFHSVAEREDAFHKIRSRINDGKYVGVSFEDVVSDPSDSTGRRSLIQTGLALISSKSNETHLSYYKRHLVPLAESYRLRHSNVPPSIFDLPLPPPKNIKKGDWAPPPNNTRLIPVTSSICLDFAMPSPFAELESKPALILAPARTWDITVGHAMWLQAKQRAEELDTMVLWCDGGEGGVSGVAGKGYNDVYQVGPGSFTRIVGVQYPFDSRQTVYASFGDSILILFWISALGLGFLRGNITRYMSPSIRSAMQHLKRGRRNGADATTQPSLLDL
;
A
#
# COMPACT_ATOMS: atom_id res chain seq x y z
N MET A 1 -13.84 -13.92 -21.09
CA MET A 1 -12.80 -13.78 -20.05
C MET A 1 -13.30 -13.01 -18.83
N LEU A 2 -13.79 -11.77 -18.97
CA LEU A 2 -14.32 -10.96 -17.85
C LEU A 2 -15.42 -11.66 -17.04
N PHE A 3 -16.38 -12.31 -17.72
CA PHE A 3 -17.41 -13.11 -17.05
C PHE A 3 -16.83 -14.24 -16.20
N ILE A 4 -15.81 -14.95 -16.69
CA ILE A 4 -15.14 -16.03 -15.96
C ILE A 4 -14.42 -15.47 -14.74
N LEU A 5 -13.67 -14.37 -14.89
CA LEU A 5 -13.01 -13.71 -13.77
C LEU A 5 -14.02 -13.26 -12.71
N SER A 6 -15.10 -12.59 -13.12
CA SER A 6 -16.17 -12.16 -12.23
C SER A 6 -16.85 -13.33 -11.52
N ALA A 7 -17.14 -14.43 -12.25
CA ALA A 7 -17.74 -15.64 -11.67
C ALA A 7 -16.79 -16.32 -10.68
N THR A 8 -15.49 -16.39 -10.98
CA THR A 8 -14.48 -16.94 -10.07
C THR A 8 -14.36 -16.10 -8.79
N LEU A 9 -14.23 -14.78 -8.91
CA LEU A 9 -14.15 -13.89 -7.75
C LEU A 9 -15.42 -13.94 -6.89
N SER A 10 -16.59 -13.99 -7.53
CA SER A 10 -17.87 -14.15 -6.84
C SER A 10 -17.97 -15.51 -6.14
N SER A 11 -17.46 -16.58 -6.77
CA SER A 11 -17.41 -17.91 -6.16
C SER A 11 -16.49 -17.96 -4.94
N ILE A 12 -15.33 -17.28 -4.99
CA ILE A 12 -14.43 -17.13 -3.85
C ILE A 12 -15.12 -16.38 -2.71
N ALA A 13 -15.82 -15.29 -3.00
CA ALA A 13 -16.56 -14.52 -2.00
C ALA A 13 -17.68 -15.35 -1.35
N LEU A 14 -18.48 -16.08 -2.14
CA LEU A 14 -19.52 -16.97 -1.64
C LEU A 14 -18.95 -18.12 -0.80
N ALA A 15 -17.86 -18.74 -1.25
CA ALA A 15 -17.16 -19.77 -0.48
C ALA A 15 -16.64 -19.22 0.85
N THR A 16 -16.11 -17.99 0.86
CA THR A 16 -15.66 -17.29 2.07
C THR A 16 -16.78 -17.13 3.09
N ILE A 17 -17.94 -16.64 2.64
CA ILE A 17 -19.13 -16.50 3.48
C ILE A 17 -19.57 -17.88 4.00
N PHE A 18 -19.66 -18.88 3.13
CA PHE A 18 -20.06 -20.24 3.53
C PHE A 18 -19.11 -20.82 4.59
N ILE A 19 -17.81 -20.74 4.39
CA ILE A 19 -16.79 -21.19 5.34
C ILE A 19 -16.97 -20.46 6.68
N SER A 20 -17.13 -19.13 6.64
CA SER A 20 -17.32 -18.34 7.85
C SER A 20 -18.56 -18.77 8.64
N THR A 21 -19.70 -19.01 7.97
CA THR A 21 -20.92 -19.49 8.66
C THR A 21 -20.73 -20.85 9.33
N LYS A 22 -19.95 -21.75 8.72
CA LYS A 22 -19.64 -23.07 9.33
C LYS A 22 -18.75 -22.94 10.56
N PHE A 23 -17.72 -22.11 10.50
CA PHE A 23 -16.84 -21.88 11.66
C PHE A 23 -17.52 -21.06 12.76
N HIS A 24 -18.45 -20.17 12.41
CA HIS A 24 -19.25 -19.41 13.37
C HIS A 24 -20.03 -20.34 14.31
N ALA A 25 -20.57 -21.44 13.79
CA ALA A 25 -21.29 -22.44 14.59
C ALA A 25 -20.42 -23.16 15.64
N ILE A 26 -19.09 -23.16 15.46
CA ILE A 26 -18.14 -23.83 16.36
C ILE A 26 -17.60 -22.87 17.43
N SER A 27 -17.55 -21.57 17.12
CA SER A 27 -17.01 -20.56 18.04
C SER A 27 -17.96 -20.31 19.20
N LYS A 28 -17.46 -20.45 20.44
CA LYS A 28 -18.22 -20.19 21.68
C LYS A 28 -18.15 -18.73 22.15
N SER A 29 -17.26 -17.92 21.55
CA SER A 29 -17.04 -16.53 21.96
C SER A 29 -17.77 -15.58 21.02
N SER A 30 -18.65 -14.73 21.54
CA SER A 30 -19.33 -13.67 20.77
C SER A 30 -18.36 -12.76 20.03
N TRP A 31 -17.24 -12.39 20.66
CA TRP A 31 -16.21 -11.58 19.99
C TRP A 31 -15.52 -12.35 18.85
N GLY A 32 -15.21 -13.62 19.09
CA GLY A 32 -14.59 -14.48 18.07
C GLY A 32 -15.53 -14.70 16.88
N GLN A 33 -16.82 -14.92 17.14
CA GLN A 33 -17.86 -15.01 16.12
C GLN A 33 -17.90 -13.77 15.21
N LEU A 34 -17.81 -12.55 15.78
CA LEU A 34 -17.84 -11.30 15.02
C LEU A 34 -16.56 -11.04 14.21
N THR A 35 -15.40 -11.38 14.77
CA THR A 35 -14.08 -11.09 14.15
C THR A 35 -13.56 -12.20 13.23
N LEU A 36 -14.19 -13.37 13.27
CA LEU A 36 -13.86 -14.51 12.42
C LEU A 36 -14.10 -14.22 10.92
N PHE A 37 -15.26 -13.66 10.55
CA PHE A 37 -15.52 -13.32 9.14
C PHE A 37 -14.48 -12.31 8.60
N PRO A 38 -14.19 -11.19 9.28
CA PRO A 38 -13.14 -10.27 8.87
C PRO A 38 -11.75 -10.91 8.73
N ALA A 39 -11.36 -11.80 9.65
CA ALA A 39 -10.07 -12.50 9.58
C ALA A 39 -9.99 -13.44 8.37
N ILE A 40 -11.05 -14.22 8.11
CA ILE A 40 -11.13 -15.10 6.94
C ILE A 40 -11.11 -14.28 5.65
N TRP A 41 -11.92 -13.21 5.58
CA TRP A 41 -12.01 -12.33 4.42
C TRP A 41 -10.65 -11.72 4.06
N ALA A 42 -9.99 -11.09 5.03
CA ALA A 42 -8.67 -10.50 4.85
C ALA A 42 -7.62 -11.53 4.43
N THR A 43 -7.65 -12.73 5.02
CA THR A 43 -6.73 -13.83 4.65
C THR A 43 -6.95 -14.30 3.23
N ILE A 44 -8.21 -14.51 2.82
CA ILE A 44 -8.52 -15.00 1.46
C ILE A 44 -8.11 -13.98 0.41
N TRP A 45 -8.37 -12.70 0.61
CA TRP A 45 -7.97 -11.68 -0.37
C TRP A 45 -6.46 -11.47 -0.41
N CYS A 46 -5.77 -11.56 0.72
CA CYS A 46 -4.31 -11.63 0.76
C CYS A 46 -3.77 -12.82 -0.04
N VAL A 47 -4.35 -14.01 0.15
CA VAL A 47 -3.93 -15.22 -0.60
C VAL A 47 -4.22 -15.05 -2.10
N VAL A 48 -5.39 -14.50 -2.46
CA VAL A 48 -5.74 -14.21 -3.85
C VAL A 48 -4.73 -13.25 -4.47
N SER A 49 -4.28 -12.19 -3.78
CA SER A 49 -3.28 -11.27 -4.32
C SER A 49 -1.89 -11.90 -4.52
N TYR A 50 -1.52 -12.94 -3.76
CA TYR A 50 -0.26 -13.66 -3.97
C TYR A 50 -0.33 -14.67 -5.12
N ILE A 51 -1.50 -15.31 -5.33
CA ILE A 51 -1.67 -16.34 -6.36
C ILE A 51 -2.04 -15.72 -7.71
N SER A 52 -2.74 -14.59 -7.68
CA SER A 52 -3.23 -13.92 -8.88
C SER A 52 -2.07 -13.24 -9.62
N PRO A 53 -1.95 -13.44 -10.95
CA PRO A 53 -0.88 -12.83 -11.72
C PRO A 53 -1.08 -11.32 -11.95
N VAL A 54 -2.22 -10.76 -11.51
CA VAL A 54 -2.50 -9.31 -11.50
C VAL A 54 -2.51 -8.73 -10.08
N GLY A 55 -2.11 -9.53 -9.08
CA GLY A 55 -2.02 -9.12 -7.69
C GLY A 55 -3.31 -8.50 -7.12
N HIS A 56 -3.17 -7.37 -6.44
CA HIS A 56 -4.25 -6.58 -5.83
C HIS A 56 -5.25 -5.96 -6.82
N LEU A 57 -5.03 -6.03 -8.14
CA LEU A 57 -6.09 -5.67 -9.09
C LEU A 57 -7.24 -6.68 -9.10
N SER A 58 -6.99 -7.88 -8.58
CA SER A 58 -8.01 -8.94 -8.47
C SER A 58 -8.68 -9.00 -7.10
N THR A 59 -8.28 -8.14 -6.17
CA THR A 59 -8.90 -8.09 -4.83
C THR A 59 -10.16 -7.22 -4.84
N TRP A 60 -11.05 -7.49 -3.88
CA TRP A 60 -12.31 -6.79 -3.75
C TRP A 60 -12.15 -5.36 -3.19
N SER A 61 -11.16 -5.13 -2.34
CA SER A 61 -10.87 -3.81 -1.79
C SER A 61 -10.34 -2.87 -2.87
N VAL A 62 -10.97 -1.71 -2.99
CA VAL A 62 -10.49 -0.64 -3.86
C VAL A 62 -9.23 -0.05 -3.20
N ALA A 63 -8.15 0.10 -3.96
CA ALA A 63 -6.91 0.77 -3.53
C ALA A 63 -7.07 2.30 -3.33
N LYS A 64 -8.29 2.78 -3.09
CA LYS A 64 -8.58 4.20 -2.90
C LYS A 64 -8.26 4.56 -1.46
N ASN A 65 -7.21 5.35 -1.24
CA ASN A 65 -6.74 5.69 0.09
C ASN A 65 -7.19 7.07 0.60
N GLU A 66 -8.37 7.50 0.19
CA GLU A 66 -9.00 8.73 0.71
C GLU A 66 -10.00 8.40 1.83
N ASP A 67 -9.69 7.42 2.66
CA ASP A 67 -10.54 6.95 3.74
C ASP A 67 -9.96 7.34 5.11
N ALA A 68 -10.81 7.36 6.13
CA ALA A 68 -10.41 7.69 7.51
C ALA A 68 -9.47 6.65 8.16
N TYR A 69 -9.12 5.60 7.41
CA TYR A 69 -8.27 4.49 7.85
C TYR A 69 -6.92 4.47 7.12
N SER A 70 -6.61 5.46 6.28
CA SER A 70 -5.36 5.53 5.51
C SER A 70 -4.11 5.48 6.40
N TRP A 71 -4.19 6.07 7.60
CA TRP A 71 -3.12 6.07 8.59
C TRP A 71 -2.65 4.68 9.04
N ILE A 72 -3.47 3.65 8.81
CA ILE A 72 -3.16 2.25 9.18
C ILE A 72 -2.24 1.60 8.14
N LEU A 73 -2.23 2.08 6.89
CA LEU A 73 -1.48 1.45 5.80
C LEU A 73 0.02 1.27 6.10
N PRO A 74 0.75 2.28 6.61
CA PRO A 74 2.15 2.10 7.00
C PRO A 74 2.34 1.06 8.13
N LEU A 75 1.30 0.80 8.93
CA LEU A 75 1.39 -0.06 10.10
C LEU A 75 1.04 -1.52 9.79
N LEU A 76 -0.09 -1.72 9.11
CA LEU A 76 -0.70 -3.03 8.92
C LEU A 76 -0.91 -3.39 7.44
N GLY A 77 -0.53 -2.51 6.52
CA GLY A 77 -0.66 -2.76 5.08
C GLY A 77 -2.09 -2.85 4.57
N PRO A 78 -2.28 -3.31 3.32
CA PRO A 78 -3.57 -3.31 2.65
C PRO A 78 -4.56 -4.31 3.23
N VAL A 79 -4.06 -5.41 3.79
CA VAL A 79 -4.88 -6.47 4.38
C VAL A 79 -5.73 -5.95 5.57
N SER A 80 -5.26 -4.88 6.22
CA SER A 80 -6.04 -4.20 7.25
C SER A 80 -7.31 -3.54 6.72
N LYS A 81 -7.29 -3.02 5.48
CA LYS A 81 -8.48 -2.45 4.84
C LYS A 81 -9.51 -3.52 4.54
N ASP A 82 -9.07 -4.68 4.04
CA ASP A 82 -9.96 -5.83 3.85
C ASP A 82 -10.65 -6.23 5.17
N TRP A 83 -9.88 -6.27 6.26
CA TRP A 83 -10.40 -6.57 7.59
C TRP A 83 -11.41 -5.51 8.06
N ILE A 84 -11.12 -4.21 7.88
CA ILE A 84 -12.01 -3.11 8.28
C ILE A 84 -13.31 -3.13 7.48
N VAL A 85 -13.24 -3.30 6.16
CA VAL A 85 -14.42 -3.37 5.29
C VAL A 85 -15.31 -4.56 5.67
N ALA A 86 -14.71 -5.73 5.90
CA ALA A 86 -15.45 -6.90 6.36
C ALA A 86 -16.04 -6.71 7.77
N SER A 87 -15.35 -6.00 8.66
CA SER A 87 -15.86 -5.70 10.00
C SER A 87 -17.07 -4.78 9.95
N TRP A 88 -17.05 -3.75 9.09
CA TRP A 88 -18.22 -2.92 8.83
C TRP A 88 -19.38 -3.73 8.23
N ALA A 89 -19.09 -4.64 7.29
CA ALA A 89 -20.11 -5.52 6.74
C ALA A 89 -20.81 -6.37 7.81
N VAL A 90 -20.06 -6.90 8.80
CA VAL A 90 -20.63 -7.61 9.96
C VAL A 90 -21.52 -6.70 10.79
N VAL A 91 -21.05 -5.49 11.14
CA VAL A 91 -21.83 -4.52 11.92
C VAL A 91 -23.15 -4.17 11.23
N LEU A 92 -23.09 -3.89 9.93
CA LEU A 92 -24.27 -3.54 9.13
C LEU A 92 -25.22 -4.73 8.98
N ALA A 93 -24.70 -5.93 8.72
CA ALA A 93 -25.52 -7.14 8.61
C ALA A 93 -26.29 -7.42 9.92
N GLN A 94 -25.64 -7.26 11.07
CA GLN A 94 -26.29 -7.42 12.38
C GLN A 94 -27.33 -6.34 12.65
N ALA A 95 -27.02 -5.07 12.31
CA ALA A 95 -27.95 -3.96 12.47
C ALA A 95 -29.21 -4.13 11.60
N ILE A 96 -29.04 -4.46 10.31
CA ILE A 96 -30.13 -4.69 9.36
C ILE A 96 -30.92 -5.94 9.75
N GLY A 97 -30.24 -7.03 10.11
CA GLY A 97 -30.90 -8.27 10.54
C GLY A 97 -31.80 -8.04 11.75
N ARG A 98 -31.31 -7.26 12.74
CA ARG A 98 -32.12 -6.88 13.90
C ARG A 98 -33.30 -5.99 13.53
N TRP A 99 -33.09 -5.01 12.66
CA TRP A 99 -34.17 -4.12 12.20
C TRP A 99 -35.25 -4.89 11.45
N TYR A 100 -34.87 -5.84 10.58
CA TYR A 100 -35.78 -6.61 9.74
C TYR A 100 -36.56 -7.70 10.51
N ILE A 101 -35.89 -8.43 11.41
CA ILE A 101 -36.53 -9.50 12.21
C ILE A 101 -37.42 -8.91 13.32
N GLY A 102 -37.21 -7.63 13.67
CA GLY A 102 -37.91 -6.96 14.76
C GLY A 102 -37.22 -7.19 16.10
N ALA A 103 -37.51 -6.32 17.07
CA ALA A 103 -37.19 -6.63 18.46
C ALA A 103 -38.07 -7.82 18.84
N GLN A 104 -37.46 -8.96 19.15
CA GLN A 104 -38.18 -10.09 19.70
C GLN A 104 -38.74 -9.60 21.03
N GLU A 105 -40.02 -9.21 21.06
CA GLU A 105 -40.70 -8.87 22.29
C GLU A 105 -40.58 -10.11 23.16
N SER A 106 -39.86 -9.96 24.27
CA SER A 106 -39.75 -10.99 25.27
C SER A 106 -41.12 -11.14 25.90
N GLU A 107 -42.01 -11.90 25.26
CA GLU A 107 -43.16 -12.43 25.96
C GLU A 107 -42.59 -13.22 27.14
N ASP A 108 -42.88 -12.74 28.35
CA ASP A 108 -42.28 -13.08 29.64
C ASP A 108 -42.52 -14.54 30.09
N GLU A 109 -42.64 -15.49 29.16
CA GLU A 109 -42.55 -16.90 29.49
C GLU A 109 -41.10 -17.26 29.78
N PHE A 110 -40.84 -17.43 31.08
CA PHE A 110 -39.63 -17.87 31.76
C PHE A 110 -39.14 -19.24 31.24
N ASP A 111 -38.73 -19.33 29.97
CA ASP A 111 -38.13 -20.52 29.40
C ASP A 111 -36.65 -20.60 29.83
N LEU A 112 -36.46 -20.99 31.08
CA LEU A 112 -35.15 -21.23 31.71
C LEU A 112 -34.33 -22.32 31.02
N MET A 113 -34.91 -23.03 30.03
CA MET A 113 -34.24 -24.11 29.32
C MET A 113 -33.67 -23.71 27.96
N ASN A 114 -33.85 -22.48 27.49
CA ASN A 114 -33.33 -22.10 26.17
C ASN A 114 -32.05 -21.22 26.24
N PRO A 115 -30.83 -21.81 26.28
CA PRO A 115 -29.56 -21.08 26.29
C PRO A 115 -29.34 -20.21 25.04
N GLN A 116 -30.22 -20.30 24.04
CA GLN A 116 -30.12 -19.56 22.79
C GLN A 116 -30.40 -18.05 22.99
N ASN A 117 -31.28 -17.66 23.90
CA ASN A 117 -31.62 -16.24 24.12
C ASN A 117 -30.47 -15.43 24.74
N GLN A 118 -29.66 -16.03 25.62
CA GLN A 118 -28.48 -15.34 26.19
C GLN A 118 -27.41 -15.04 25.14
N SER A 119 -27.29 -15.87 24.09
CA SER A 119 -26.29 -15.66 23.03
C SER A 119 -26.57 -14.41 22.19
N SER A 120 -27.86 -14.08 21.98
CA SER A 120 -28.30 -12.95 21.17
C SER A 120 -27.92 -11.61 21.82
N GLU A 121 -28.21 -11.43 23.12
CA GLU A 121 -27.85 -10.20 23.84
C GLU A 121 -26.34 -9.95 23.90
N HIS A 122 -25.55 -11.02 24.14
CA HIS A 122 -24.10 -10.92 24.18
C HIS A 122 -23.51 -10.53 22.81
N ASN A 123 -24.08 -11.04 21.72
CA ASN A 123 -23.70 -10.68 20.36
C ASN A 123 -24.03 -9.22 20.03
N MET A 124 -25.15 -8.69 20.51
CA MET A 124 -25.50 -7.28 20.32
C MET A 124 -24.52 -6.34 21.01
N ARG A 125 -24.15 -6.63 22.27
CA ARG A 125 -23.14 -5.83 22.99
C ARG A 125 -21.80 -5.88 22.28
N ALA A 126 -21.36 -7.08 21.87
CA ALA A 126 -20.10 -7.26 21.16
C ALA A 126 -20.09 -6.53 19.80
N THR A 127 -21.22 -6.53 19.08
CA THR A 127 -21.38 -5.78 17.82
C THR A 127 -21.29 -4.27 18.07
N GLY A 128 -21.94 -3.77 19.12
CA GLY A 128 -21.82 -2.38 19.54
C GLY A 128 -20.39 -1.98 19.88
N PHE A 129 -19.65 -2.85 20.58
CA PHE A 129 -18.22 -2.64 20.85
C PHE A 129 -17.37 -2.63 19.59
N LEU A 130 -17.63 -3.53 18.62
CA LEU A 130 -16.93 -3.54 17.34
C LEU A 130 -17.20 -2.26 16.56
N ALA A 131 -18.46 -1.83 16.45
CA ALA A 131 -18.82 -0.58 15.80
C ALA A 131 -18.13 0.62 16.45
N LEU A 132 -18.16 0.69 17.79
CA LEU A 132 -17.49 1.73 18.56
C LEU A 132 -15.97 1.71 18.32
N PHE A 133 -15.35 0.52 18.31
CA PHE A 133 -13.93 0.35 17.99
C PHE A 133 -13.60 0.86 16.58
N LEU A 134 -14.39 0.50 15.57
CA LEU A 134 -14.18 0.96 14.19
C LEU A 134 -14.32 2.47 14.05
N VAL A 135 -15.24 3.09 14.80
CA VAL A 135 -15.36 4.56 14.87
C VAL A 135 -14.17 5.18 15.60
N PHE A 136 -13.73 4.61 16.73
CA PHE A 136 -12.53 5.10 17.42
C PHE A 136 -11.28 5.00 16.55
N LEU A 137 -11.22 3.97 15.70
CA LEU A 137 -10.13 3.76 14.76
C LEU A 137 -10.05 4.84 13.66
N THR A 138 -11.09 5.67 13.49
CA THR A 138 -11.03 6.87 12.63
C THR A 138 -10.44 8.09 13.34
N LEU A 139 -10.28 8.08 14.67
CA LEU A 139 -9.77 9.27 15.39
C LEU A 139 -8.37 9.71 14.95
N PRO A 140 -7.41 8.80 14.70
CA PRO A 140 -6.07 9.21 14.29
C PRO A 140 -6.05 9.99 12.99
N SER A 141 -6.99 9.80 12.05
CA SER A 141 -7.00 10.57 10.79
C SER A 141 -7.26 12.06 11.00
N PHE A 142 -7.82 12.46 12.15
CA PHE A 142 -8.03 13.87 12.47
C PHE A 142 -6.80 14.54 13.10
N VAL A 143 -5.89 13.75 13.67
CA VAL A 143 -4.67 14.23 14.35
C VAL A 143 -3.45 14.04 13.47
N TRP A 144 -3.42 12.95 12.71
CA TRP A 144 -2.38 12.60 11.76
C TRP A 144 -2.70 13.24 10.42
N SER A 145 -2.31 14.49 10.27
CA SER A 145 -2.46 15.21 9.01
C SER A 145 -1.41 14.70 8.00
N ASP A 146 -1.84 13.88 7.06
CA ASP A 146 -1.07 13.53 5.86
C ASP A 146 -1.18 14.66 4.82
N LEU A 147 -0.85 15.88 5.21
CA LEU A 147 -0.76 17.00 4.28
C LEU A 147 0.61 17.01 3.60
N PRO A 148 0.67 17.41 2.31
CA PRO A 148 1.93 17.48 1.59
C PRO A 148 2.89 18.43 2.30
N ARG A 149 4.13 17.98 2.50
CA ARG A 149 5.18 18.84 3.05
C ARG A 149 5.43 20.00 2.10
N SER A 150 5.58 21.19 2.67
CA SER A 150 5.90 22.39 1.92
C SER A 150 7.18 22.22 1.10
N ALA A 151 7.06 22.40 -0.21
CA ALA A 151 8.19 22.46 -1.14
C ALA A 151 8.80 23.88 -1.23
N SER A 152 8.47 24.78 -0.30
CA SER A 152 9.00 26.14 -0.28
C SER A 152 10.47 26.18 0.13
N LEU A 153 11.22 27.12 -0.44
CA LEU A 153 12.58 27.45 0.00
C LEU A 153 12.63 28.09 1.40
N SER A 154 11.48 28.47 1.98
CA SER A 154 11.42 28.94 3.37
C SER A 154 11.44 27.80 4.39
N THR A 155 11.18 26.56 3.98
CA THR A 155 11.03 25.39 4.86
C THR A 155 12.19 24.40 4.75
N LEU A 156 13.39 24.89 4.41
CA LEU A 156 14.57 24.04 4.15
C LEU A 156 15.03 23.23 5.37
N ASN A 157 14.73 23.69 6.57
CA ASN A 157 15.07 23.01 7.82
C ASN A 157 14.28 21.71 8.04
N VAL A 158 13.08 21.60 7.45
CA VAL A 158 12.17 20.45 7.63
C VAL A 158 11.87 19.70 6.33
N SER A 159 12.14 20.33 5.19
CA SER A 159 11.89 19.73 3.88
C SER A 159 12.96 20.08 2.85
N THR A 160 13.20 19.15 1.93
CA THR A 160 14.03 19.30 0.75
C THR A 160 13.11 19.42 -0.47
N PRO A 161 13.09 20.58 -1.16
CA PRO A 161 12.34 20.70 -2.41
C PRO A 161 13.05 19.91 -3.51
N VAL A 162 12.32 18.97 -4.12
CA VAL A 162 12.79 18.15 -5.24
C VAL A 162 11.86 18.39 -6.41
N ALA A 163 12.41 18.89 -7.51
CA ALA A 163 11.64 19.03 -8.74
C ALA A 163 11.68 17.71 -9.52
N VAL A 164 10.51 17.16 -9.82
CA VAL A 164 10.31 15.93 -10.59
C VAL A 164 9.55 16.24 -11.87
N GLY A 165 9.64 15.40 -12.89
CA GLY A 165 8.86 15.57 -14.11
C GLY A 165 8.68 14.28 -14.90
N CYS A 166 7.55 14.18 -15.58
CA CYS A 166 7.27 13.13 -16.55
C CYS A 166 7.47 13.67 -17.96
N VAL A 167 8.21 12.92 -18.78
CA VAL A 167 8.47 13.24 -20.19
C VAL A 167 7.48 12.45 -21.05
N LEU A 168 6.42 13.09 -21.52
CA LEU A 168 5.35 12.48 -22.31
C LEU A 168 5.17 13.28 -23.61
N PRO A 169 5.98 12.99 -24.65
CA PRO A 169 5.93 13.70 -25.92
C PRO A 169 4.53 13.62 -26.55
N PRO A 170 3.87 14.75 -26.87
CA PRO A 170 2.51 14.73 -27.42
C PRO A 170 2.49 14.48 -28.93
N TYR A 171 1.52 13.70 -29.41
CA TYR A 171 1.38 13.35 -30.82
C TYR A 171 1.26 14.59 -31.72
N GLU A 172 0.53 15.63 -31.29
CA GLU A 172 0.27 16.86 -32.03
C GLU A 172 1.56 17.56 -32.47
N ARG A 173 2.63 17.39 -31.67
CA ARG A 173 3.92 18.03 -31.91
C ARG A 173 4.81 17.22 -32.86
N TYR A 174 4.87 15.91 -32.64
CA TYR A 174 5.82 15.04 -33.33
C TYR A 174 5.24 14.40 -34.59
N LYS A 175 3.90 14.39 -34.74
CA LYS A 175 3.15 13.97 -35.93
C LYS A 175 3.36 12.51 -36.34
N HIS A 176 3.76 11.65 -35.40
CA HIS A 176 3.89 10.21 -35.62
C HIS A 176 3.59 9.45 -34.31
N HIS A 177 3.03 8.24 -34.43
CA HIS A 177 2.56 7.47 -33.28
C HIS A 177 3.66 6.69 -32.56
N ILE A 178 4.79 6.42 -33.23
CA ILE A 178 5.91 5.65 -32.68
C ILE A 178 7.05 6.61 -32.36
N LEU A 179 7.06 7.12 -31.13
CA LEU A 179 8.06 8.07 -30.65
C LEU A 179 9.47 7.46 -30.70
N THR A 180 10.43 8.25 -31.14
CA THR A 180 11.85 7.88 -31.23
C THR A 180 12.64 8.39 -30.03
N LEU A 181 13.88 7.91 -29.88
CA LEU A 181 14.83 8.42 -28.89
C LEU A 181 14.99 9.95 -28.96
N ASP A 182 15.04 10.51 -30.16
CA ASP A 182 15.24 11.95 -30.36
C ASP A 182 14.02 12.78 -29.94
N ASP A 183 12.81 12.23 -30.04
CA ASP A 183 11.60 12.90 -29.57
C ASP A 183 11.60 13.03 -28.05
N TYR A 184 11.96 11.95 -27.35
CA TYR A 184 12.12 11.96 -25.90
C TYR A 184 13.26 12.85 -25.42
N ILE A 185 14.41 12.88 -26.12
CA ILE A 185 15.50 13.82 -25.82
C ILE A 185 15.02 15.26 -26.01
N THR A 186 14.34 15.55 -27.12
CA THR A 186 13.81 16.89 -27.43
C THR A 186 12.79 17.35 -26.39
N GLU A 187 11.91 16.46 -25.96
CA GLU A 187 10.91 16.79 -24.94
C GLU A 187 11.56 16.90 -23.54
N THR A 188 12.59 16.10 -23.24
CA THR A 188 13.43 16.24 -22.04
C THR A 188 14.10 17.62 -22.01
N ASP A 189 14.67 18.06 -23.14
CA ASP A 189 15.34 19.35 -23.28
C ASP A 189 14.43 20.54 -22.96
N LYS A 190 13.12 20.41 -23.22
CA LYS A 190 12.09 21.42 -22.93
C LYS A 190 11.84 21.60 -21.43
N ILE A 191 11.81 20.51 -20.66
CA ILE A 191 11.40 20.56 -19.24
C ILE A 191 12.57 20.39 -18.24
N ARG A 192 13.77 20.02 -18.69
CA ARG A 192 14.94 19.79 -17.82
C ARG A 192 15.40 20.98 -16.98
N SER A 193 15.08 22.21 -17.39
CA SER A 193 15.38 23.40 -16.59
C SER A 193 14.61 23.41 -15.27
N ASN A 194 13.39 22.85 -15.28
CA ASN A 194 12.42 22.93 -14.19
C ASN A 194 12.35 21.68 -13.31
N ALA A 195 13.02 20.59 -13.68
CA ALA A 195 13.05 19.33 -12.91
C ALA A 195 14.48 18.93 -12.55
N ASN A 196 14.69 18.34 -11.38
CA ASN A 196 15.93 17.65 -10.98
C ASN A 196 15.95 16.20 -11.45
N ILE A 197 14.79 15.54 -11.41
CA ILE A 197 14.59 14.15 -11.83
C ILE A 197 13.52 14.13 -12.91
N LEU A 198 13.84 13.57 -14.06
CA LEU A 198 12.92 13.39 -15.20
C LEU A 198 12.72 11.90 -15.40
N LEU A 199 11.49 11.47 -15.69
CA LEU A 199 11.16 10.07 -15.91
C LEU A 199 10.45 9.90 -17.25
N TRP A 200 10.97 8.98 -18.05
CA TRP A 200 10.34 8.54 -19.30
C TRP A 200 9.36 7.40 -18.99
N PRO A 201 8.24 7.30 -19.71
CA PRO A 201 7.25 6.25 -19.50
C PRO A 201 7.78 4.88 -19.89
N GLU A 202 7.05 3.83 -19.50
CA GLU A 202 7.45 2.45 -19.75
C GLU A 202 7.63 2.16 -21.26
N GLY A 203 8.76 1.56 -21.61
CA GLY A 203 9.05 1.20 -23.00
C GLY A 203 9.11 2.43 -23.92
N ALA A 204 9.61 3.56 -23.42
CA ALA A 204 9.75 4.80 -24.19
C ALA A 204 10.64 4.60 -25.44
N VAL A 205 11.68 3.78 -25.32
CA VAL A 205 12.61 3.46 -26.41
C VAL A 205 12.90 1.97 -26.45
N THR A 206 13.13 1.42 -27.64
CA THR A 206 13.51 0.01 -27.83
C THR A 206 14.91 -0.05 -28.41
N PHE A 207 15.75 -0.92 -27.85
CA PHE A 207 17.10 -1.19 -28.29
C PHE A 207 17.21 -2.64 -28.77
N HIS A 208 17.95 -2.85 -29.86
CA HIS A 208 18.16 -4.16 -30.46
C HIS A 208 19.49 -4.78 -30.05
N SER A 209 20.34 -4.01 -29.36
CA SER A 209 21.61 -4.48 -28.83
C SER A 209 22.06 -3.65 -27.63
N VAL A 210 22.89 -4.26 -26.79
CA VAL A 210 23.56 -3.57 -25.68
C VAL A 210 24.39 -2.38 -26.18
N ALA A 211 25.06 -2.51 -27.32
CA ALA A 211 25.86 -1.43 -27.89
C ALA A 211 24.99 -0.22 -28.27
N GLU A 212 23.86 -0.45 -28.95
CA GLU A 212 22.90 0.60 -29.29
C GLU A 212 22.35 1.31 -28.04
N ARG A 213 22.07 0.54 -26.98
CA ARG A 213 21.62 1.09 -25.70
C ARG A 213 22.69 1.98 -25.06
N GLU A 214 23.94 1.53 -24.98
CA GLU A 214 25.02 2.32 -24.37
C GLU A 214 25.33 3.59 -25.20
N ASP A 215 25.27 3.50 -26.53
CA ASP A 215 25.40 4.66 -27.43
C ASP A 215 24.25 5.67 -27.21
N ALA A 216 23.02 5.18 -27.07
CA ALA A 216 21.88 6.01 -26.72
C ALA A 216 22.05 6.67 -25.35
N PHE A 217 22.50 5.93 -24.33
CA PHE A 217 22.76 6.48 -23.01
C PHE A 217 23.87 7.53 -23.04
N HIS A 218 24.94 7.32 -23.82
CA HIS A 218 25.97 8.32 -24.03
C HIS A 218 25.40 9.59 -24.68
N LYS A 219 24.57 9.44 -25.72
CA LYS A 219 23.86 10.54 -26.38
C LYS A 219 22.99 11.32 -25.38
N ILE A 220 22.22 10.63 -24.54
CA ILE A 220 21.38 11.30 -23.52
C ILE A 220 22.26 12.01 -22.48
N ARG A 221 23.33 11.38 -21.97
CA ARG A 221 24.26 12.01 -21.00
C ARG A 221 24.84 13.32 -21.52
N SER A 222 25.20 13.38 -22.81
CA SER A 222 25.73 14.59 -23.46
C SER A 222 24.73 15.75 -23.52
N ARG A 223 23.42 15.45 -23.40
CA ARG A 223 22.32 16.43 -23.42
C ARG A 223 21.80 16.74 -22.02
N ILE A 224 22.26 16.07 -20.97
CA ILE A 224 21.84 16.34 -19.59
C ILE A 224 22.75 17.42 -18.98
N ASN A 225 22.17 18.40 -18.30
CA ASN A 225 22.94 19.40 -17.54
C ASN A 225 23.40 18.82 -16.19
N ASP A 226 24.49 19.37 -15.64
CA ASP A 226 25.00 18.96 -14.34
C ASP A 226 23.96 19.04 -13.22
N GLY A 227 23.89 17.96 -12.42
CA GLY A 227 22.97 17.85 -11.30
C GLY A 227 21.53 17.49 -11.68
N LYS A 228 21.29 17.07 -12.93
CA LYS A 228 20.02 16.53 -13.40
C LYS A 228 20.11 15.02 -13.61
N TYR A 229 19.01 14.34 -13.41
CA TYR A 229 18.88 12.88 -13.55
C TYR A 229 17.71 12.55 -14.47
N VAL A 230 17.91 11.57 -15.35
CA VAL A 230 16.88 11.07 -16.26
C VAL A 230 16.72 9.58 -16.05
N GLY A 231 15.54 9.15 -15.64
CA GLY A 231 15.10 7.76 -15.64
C GLY A 231 14.61 7.40 -17.04
N VAL A 232 15.42 6.66 -17.78
CA VAL A 232 15.13 6.20 -19.14
C VAL A 232 14.54 4.81 -19.03
N SER A 233 13.24 4.65 -19.32
CA SER A 233 12.66 3.31 -19.46
C SER A 233 12.75 2.84 -20.90
N PHE A 234 13.13 1.58 -21.07
CA PHE A 234 13.46 1.01 -22.36
C PHE A 234 13.05 -0.46 -22.47
N GLU A 235 13.01 -0.95 -23.69
CA GLU A 235 12.96 -2.37 -24.02
C GLU A 235 14.30 -2.78 -24.64
N ASP A 236 14.87 -3.91 -24.23
CA ASP A 236 16.12 -4.44 -24.78
C ASP A 236 15.93 -5.88 -25.23
N VAL A 237 16.62 -6.27 -26.30
CA VAL A 237 16.56 -7.62 -26.87
C VAL A 237 17.65 -8.47 -26.22
N VAL A 238 17.24 -9.49 -25.48
CA VAL A 238 18.13 -10.44 -24.79
C VAL A 238 18.02 -11.82 -25.42
N SER A 239 19.13 -12.55 -25.47
CA SER A 239 19.11 -13.93 -25.95
C SER A 239 18.23 -14.80 -25.05
N ASP A 240 17.43 -15.68 -25.66
CA ASP A 240 16.61 -16.64 -24.91
C ASP A 240 17.53 -17.68 -24.25
N PRO A 241 17.59 -17.76 -22.91
CA PRO A 241 18.46 -18.72 -22.22
C PRO A 241 18.04 -20.17 -22.47
N SER A 242 16.80 -20.42 -22.93
CA SER A 242 16.29 -21.75 -23.26
C SER A 242 16.63 -22.18 -24.70
N ASP A 243 17.08 -21.25 -25.55
CA ASP A 243 17.47 -21.54 -26.93
C ASP A 243 18.99 -21.59 -27.08
N SER A 244 19.55 -22.81 -27.03
CA SER A 244 20.98 -23.04 -27.25
C SER A 244 21.47 -22.64 -28.64
N THR A 245 20.56 -22.48 -29.61
CA THR A 245 20.92 -22.03 -30.97
C THR A 245 21.08 -20.52 -31.08
N GLY A 246 20.62 -19.76 -30.06
CA GLY A 246 20.65 -18.30 -30.04
C GLY A 246 19.80 -17.63 -31.13
N ARG A 247 18.87 -18.37 -31.73
CA ARG A 247 18.00 -17.86 -32.81
C ARG A 247 16.78 -17.13 -32.25
N ARG A 248 16.35 -17.49 -31.05
CA ARG A 248 15.26 -16.84 -30.33
C ARG A 248 15.82 -15.76 -29.43
N SER A 249 15.19 -14.59 -29.51
CA SER A 249 15.41 -13.51 -28.58
C SER A 249 14.12 -13.20 -27.84
N LEU A 250 14.29 -12.82 -26.58
CA LEU A 250 13.25 -12.30 -25.73
C LEU A 250 13.46 -10.81 -25.55
N ILE A 251 12.41 -10.10 -25.18
CA ILE A 251 12.51 -8.69 -24.82
C ILE A 251 12.53 -8.56 -23.31
N GLN A 252 13.23 -7.57 -22.79
CA GLN A 252 13.20 -7.24 -21.38
C GLN A 252 12.93 -5.74 -21.23
N THR A 253 11.95 -5.39 -20.39
CA THR A 253 11.66 -4.00 -20.06
C THR A 253 12.50 -3.57 -18.86
N GLY A 254 13.18 -2.43 -19.00
CA GLY A 254 14.06 -1.87 -17.98
C GLY A 254 13.84 -0.40 -17.73
N LEU A 255 14.47 0.10 -16.66
CA LEU A 255 14.65 1.49 -16.32
C LEU A 255 16.11 1.68 -15.92
N ALA A 256 16.76 2.70 -16.49
CA ALA A 256 18.09 3.16 -16.07
C ALA A 256 18.04 4.63 -15.64
N LEU A 257 18.59 4.93 -14.47
CA LEU A 257 18.79 6.30 -14.00
C LEU A 257 20.18 6.79 -14.40
N ILE A 258 20.22 7.82 -15.23
CA ILE A 258 21.46 8.37 -15.80
C ILE A 258 21.61 9.87 -15.48
N SER A 259 22.86 10.34 -15.51
CA SER A 259 23.21 11.75 -15.30
C SER A 259 24.48 12.11 -16.09
N SER A 260 24.76 13.39 -16.29
CA SER A 260 26.03 13.85 -16.89
C SER A 260 27.27 13.55 -16.04
N LYS A 261 27.12 13.33 -14.73
CA LYS A 261 28.25 13.19 -13.78
C LYS A 261 28.96 11.83 -13.81
N SER A 262 28.34 10.82 -14.40
CA SER A 262 28.89 9.45 -14.44
C SER A 262 28.65 8.84 -15.80
N ASN A 263 29.65 8.11 -16.30
CA ASN A 263 29.53 7.30 -17.50
C ASN A 263 28.74 6.00 -17.24
N GLU A 264 28.55 5.63 -15.99
CA GLU A 264 27.79 4.44 -15.58
C GLU A 264 26.32 4.79 -15.28
N THR A 265 25.46 3.78 -15.25
CA THR A 265 24.07 3.90 -14.81
C THR A 265 24.01 3.88 -13.27
N HIS A 266 23.33 4.84 -12.65
CA HIS A 266 23.27 4.96 -11.18
C HIS A 266 22.32 3.96 -10.54
N LEU A 267 21.21 3.68 -11.22
CA LEU A 267 20.19 2.73 -10.81
C LEU A 267 19.72 2.00 -12.06
N SER A 268 19.63 0.68 -11.98
CA SER A 268 19.07 -0.15 -13.05
C SER A 268 18.02 -1.07 -12.45
N TYR A 269 16.85 -1.11 -13.08
CA TYR A 269 15.76 -1.97 -12.68
C TYR A 269 15.17 -2.63 -13.91
N TYR A 270 14.75 -3.88 -13.77
CA TYR A 270 14.09 -4.62 -14.83
C TYR A 270 12.76 -5.17 -14.31
N LYS A 271 11.73 -5.10 -15.15
CA LYS A 271 10.36 -5.47 -14.81
C LYS A 271 10.29 -6.92 -14.32
N ARG A 272 9.64 -7.13 -13.17
CA ARG A 272 9.59 -8.44 -12.51
C ARG A 272 8.28 -9.17 -12.80
N HIS A 273 7.18 -8.43 -12.91
CA HIS A 273 5.84 -8.99 -13.11
C HIS A 273 5.30 -8.53 -14.46
N LEU A 274 5.12 -9.50 -15.34
CA LEU A 274 4.65 -9.28 -16.70
C LEU A 274 3.13 -9.33 -16.75
N VAL A 275 2.52 -8.49 -17.59
CA VAL A 275 1.08 -8.53 -17.84
C VAL A 275 0.71 -9.89 -18.45
N PRO A 276 -0.22 -10.64 -17.82
CA PRO A 276 -0.60 -11.96 -18.32
C PRO A 276 -1.12 -11.90 -19.75
N LEU A 277 -0.75 -12.89 -20.56
CA LEU A 277 -1.11 -13.03 -21.98
C LEU A 277 -0.51 -11.96 -22.92
N ALA A 278 -0.51 -10.69 -22.54
CA ALA A 278 0.00 -9.60 -23.36
C ALA A 278 1.54 -9.61 -23.44
N GLU A 279 2.20 -9.83 -22.30
CA GLU A 279 3.65 -9.73 -22.19
C GLU A 279 4.32 -11.11 -22.06
N SER A 280 3.62 -12.09 -21.49
CA SER A 280 4.18 -13.39 -21.09
C SER A 280 4.81 -14.23 -22.21
N TYR A 281 4.48 -13.97 -23.48
CA TYR A 281 5.03 -14.73 -24.62
C TYR A 281 6.26 -14.10 -25.27
N ARG A 282 6.49 -12.80 -25.06
CA ARG A 282 7.55 -12.02 -25.73
C ARG A 282 8.56 -11.44 -24.75
N LEU A 283 8.12 -11.16 -23.52
CA LEU A 283 8.92 -10.50 -22.50
C LEU A 283 9.47 -11.51 -21.49
N ARG A 284 10.66 -11.20 -20.97
CA ARG A 284 11.35 -11.93 -19.92
C ARG A 284 11.21 -11.18 -18.60
N HIS A 285 10.79 -11.89 -17.55
CA HIS A 285 10.75 -11.35 -16.20
C HIS A 285 12.16 -11.26 -15.61
N SER A 286 12.38 -10.24 -14.77
CA SER A 286 13.57 -10.12 -13.94
C SER A 286 13.36 -10.77 -12.57
N ASN A 287 14.43 -11.39 -12.05
CA ASN A 287 14.50 -11.87 -10.67
C ASN A 287 15.43 -10.98 -9.81
N VAL A 288 15.95 -9.90 -10.37
CA VAL A 288 16.81 -8.97 -9.64
C VAL A 288 15.95 -8.10 -8.72
N PRO A 289 16.23 -8.02 -7.41
CA PRO A 289 15.51 -7.13 -6.51
C PRO A 289 15.61 -5.66 -6.93
N PRO A 290 14.64 -4.82 -6.53
CA PRO A 290 14.84 -3.38 -6.56
C PRO A 290 16.00 -2.97 -5.64
N SER A 291 16.73 -1.94 -6.03
CA SER A 291 17.80 -1.34 -5.22
C SER A 291 17.51 0.13 -4.94
N ILE A 292 18.30 0.73 -4.05
CA ILE A 292 18.20 2.15 -3.68
C ILE A 292 19.45 2.85 -4.16
N PHE A 293 19.26 4.01 -4.78
CA PHE A 293 20.32 4.94 -5.11
C PHE A 293 20.14 6.25 -4.33
N ASP A 294 21.14 6.62 -3.54
CA ASP A 294 21.16 7.87 -2.80
C ASP A 294 21.52 9.05 -3.71
N LEU A 295 20.50 9.66 -4.31
CA LEU A 295 20.65 10.74 -5.27
C LEU A 295 21.18 12.02 -4.59
N PRO A 296 22.38 12.52 -4.93
CA PRO A 296 22.92 13.73 -4.33
C PRO A 296 22.31 14.99 -4.97
N LEU A 297 21.46 15.68 -4.21
CA LEU A 297 20.81 16.91 -4.63
C LEU A 297 21.65 18.15 -4.22
N PRO A 298 22.14 18.93 -5.20
CA PRO A 298 22.87 20.17 -4.93
C PRO A 298 21.94 21.29 -4.43
N PRO A 299 22.49 22.33 -3.80
CA PRO A 299 21.71 23.49 -3.39
C PRO A 299 21.07 24.19 -4.61
N PRO A 300 19.82 24.66 -4.49
CA PRO A 300 19.22 25.56 -5.47
C PRO A 300 20.05 26.85 -5.62
N LYS A 301 19.97 27.50 -6.79
CA LYS A 301 20.81 28.67 -7.15
C LYS A 301 20.82 29.81 -6.13
N ASN A 302 19.73 29.98 -5.39
CA ASN A 302 19.53 31.08 -4.44
C ASN A 302 19.89 30.71 -2.98
N ILE A 303 20.42 29.51 -2.73
CA ILE A 303 20.73 29.03 -1.38
C ILE A 303 22.24 28.79 -1.27
N LYS A 304 22.86 29.31 -0.20
CA LYS A 304 24.27 29.08 0.06
C LYS A 304 24.51 27.62 0.44
N LYS A 305 25.68 27.09 0.05
CA LYS A 305 26.05 25.68 0.29
C LYS A 305 25.90 25.26 1.77
N GLY A 306 26.35 26.09 2.70
CA GLY A 306 26.27 25.81 4.14
C GLY A 306 24.86 25.87 4.74
N ASP A 307 23.95 26.64 4.14
CA ASP A 307 22.55 26.72 4.58
C ASP A 307 21.73 25.51 4.07
N TRP A 308 22.19 24.90 2.97
CA TRP A 308 21.53 23.75 2.36
C TRP A 308 21.79 22.46 3.13
N ALA A 309 23.05 22.11 3.36
CA ALA A 309 23.44 20.90 4.08
C ALA A 309 24.79 21.14 4.77
N PRO A 310 25.06 20.46 5.89
CA PRO A 310 26.33 20.59 6.59
C PRO A 310 27.51 20.14 5.69
N PRO A 311 28.71 20.69 5.90
CA PRO A 311 29.93 20.23 5.23
C PRO A 311 30.23 18.77 5.59
N PRO A 312 30.97 18.02 4.74
CA PRO A 312 31.79 18.50 3.62
C PRO A 312 31.09 18.58 2.26
N ASN A 313 30.09 17.73 1.99
CA ASN A 313 29.57 17.55 0.63
C ASN A 313 28.55 18.61 0.23
N ASN A 314 27.94 19.32 1.20
CA ASN A 314 26.90 20.34 0.96
C ASN A 314 25.80 19.87 -0.02
N THR A 315 25.45 18.59 0.05
CA THR A 315 24.40 17.96 -0.76
C THR A 315 23.44 17.22 0.16
N ARG A 316 22.18 17.11 -0.28
CA ARG A 316 21.18 16.31 0.42
C ARG A 316 20.96 15.03 -0.38
N LEU A 317 21.06 13.89 0.29
CA LEU A 317 20.81 12.60 -0.33
C LEU A 317 19.31 12.34 -0.36
N ILE A 318 18.79 11.96 -1.53
CA ILE A 318 17.41 11.55 -1.73
C ILE A 318 17.44 10.09 -2.16
N PRO A 319 17.10 9.13 -1.28
CA PRO A 319 17.07 7.73 -1.67
C PRO A 319 15.97 7.50 -2.70
N VAL A 320 16.35 7.03 -3.89
CA VAL A 320 15.44 6.76 -5.00
C VAL A 320 15.46 5.27 -5.31
N THR A 321 14.29 4.71 -5.55
CA THR A 321 14.13 3.35 -6.10
C THR A 321 13.20 3.39 -7.31
N SER A 322 12.92 2.23 -7.90
CA SER A 322 12.05 2.13 -9.06
C SER A 322 11.29 0.82 -9.11
N SER A 323 10.15 0.86 -9.80
CA SER A 323 9.33 -0.30 -10.12
C SER A 323 8.51 0.01 -11.37
N ILE A 324 8.09 -0.98 -12.16
CA ILE A 324 7.49 -0.74 -13.48
C ILE A 324 6.05 -1.26 -13.51
N CYS A 325 5.10 -0.36 -13.78
CA CYS A 325 3.73 -0.70 -14.15
C CYS A 325 3.08 -1.74 -13.22
N LEU A 326 2.78 -2.95 -13.72
CA LEU A 326 2.09 -4.02 -13.00
C LEU A 326 2.80 -4.46 -11.72
N ASP A 327 4.11 -4.23 -11.58
CA ASP A 327 4.84 -4.53 -10.35
C ASP A 327 4.20 -3.90 -9.11
N PHE A 328 3.56 -2.72 -9.24
CA PHE A 328 2.87 -2.04 -8.14
C PHE A 328 1.58 -2.73 -7.66
N ALA A 329 0.99 -3.61 -8.47
CA ALA A 329 -0.16 -4.38 -8.07
C ALA A 329 0.21 -5.58 -7.20
N MET A 330 1.49 -5.94 -7.11
CA MET A 330 1.92 -7.10 -6.35
C MET A 330 1.92 -6.80 -4.84
N PRO A 331 1.77 -7.81 -3.96
CA PRO A 331 1.67 -7.58 -2.51
C PRO A 331 2.92 -7.01 -1.86
N SER A 332 4.10 -7.30 -2.39
CA SER A 332 5.38 -6.93 -1.74
C SER A 332 6.49 -6.58 -2.73
N PRO A 333 6.28 -5.63 -3.68
CA PRO A 333 7.27 -5.31 -4.71
C PRO A 333 8.58 -4.75 -4.14
N PHE A 334 8.56 -4.26 -2.89
CA PHE A 334 9.66 -3.57 -2.22
C PHE A 334 10.14 -4.25 -0.93
N ALA A 335 9.73 -5.49 -0.64
CA ALA A 335 10.14 -6.18 0.59
C ALA A 335 11.64 -6.43 0.70
N GLU A 336 12.36 -6.45 -0.44
CA GLU A 336 13.79 -6.70 -0.52
C GLU A 336 14.64 -5.42 -0.32
N LEU A 337 14.01 -4.25 -0.17
CA LEU A 337 14.73 -2.99 0.08
C LEU A 337 15.28 -2.95 1.50
N GLU A 338 16.56 -2.62 1.66
CA GLU A 338 17.19 -2.50 2.98
C GLU A 338 16.68 -1.30 3.80
N SER A 339 16.16 -0.27 3.14
CA SER A 339 15.65 0.95 3.78
C SER A 339 14.47 1.54 3.02
N LYS A 340 13.80 2.52 3.62
CA LYS A 340 12.68 3.23 2.97
C LYS A 340 13.21 4.20 1.91
N PRO A 341 12.74 4.17 0.65
CA PRO A 341 13.07 5.19 -0.34
C PRO A 341 12.33 6.51 -0.02
N ALA A 342 12.84 7.63 -0.49
CA ALA A 342 12.15 8.92 -0.46
C ALA A 342 11.26 9.16 -1.68
N LEU A 343 11.62 8.56 -2.81
CA LEU A 343 10.90 8.64 -4.07
C LEU A 343 11.02 7.32 -4.85
N ILE A 344 9.88 6.84 -5.35
CA ILE A 344 9.80 5.71 -6.27
C ILE A 344 9.59 6.25 -7.69
N LEU A 345 10.44 5.86 -8.63
CA LEU A 345 10.26 6.13 -10.05
C LEU A 345 9.41 5.02 -10.67
N ALA A 346 8.24 5.39 -11.19
CA ALA A 346 7.24 4.46 -11.67
C ALA A 346 6.88 4.74 -13.14
N PRO A 347 7.71 4.30 -14.10
CA PRO A 347 7.31 4.32 -15.50
C PRO A 347 6.17 3.30 -15.71
N ALA A 348 5.19 3.70 -16.50
CA ALA A 348 4.07 2.85 -16.87
C ALA A 348 3.63 3.12 -18.31
N ARG A 349 2.87 2.18 -18.88
CA ARG A 349 2.19 2.34 -20.16
C ARG A 349 0.90 1.53 -20.16
N THR A 350 -0.20 2.16 -19.77
CA THR A 350 -1.51 1.51 -19.74
C THR A 350 -2.27 1.71 -21.06
N TRP A 351 -3.15 0.78 -21.40
CA TRP A 351 -3.85 0.80 -22.70
C TRP A 351 -5.24 1.45 -22.64
N ASP A 352 -5.75 1.76 -21.44
CA ASP A 352 -7.09 2.33 -21.23
C ASP A 352 -7.09 3.20 -19.97
N ILE A 353 -7.91 4.25 -19.96
CA ILE A 353 -8.01 5.20 -18.84
C ILE A 353 -8.45 4.55 -17.52
N THR A 354 -9.32 3.55 -17.59
CA THR A 354 -9.79 2.82 -16.40
C THR A 354 -8.65 1.99 -15.81
N VAL A 355 -7.83 1.39 -16.68
CA VAL A 355 -6.64 0.63 -16.29
C VAL A 355 -5.57 1.57 -15.74
N GLY A 356 -5.31 2.70 -16.41
CA GLY A 356 -4.42 3.77 -15.93
C GLY A 356 -4.78 4.25 -14.55
N HIS A 357 -6.07 4.53 -14.32
CA HIS A 357 -6.57 4.95 -13.01
C HIS A 357 -6.43 3.84 -11.95
N ALA A 358 -6.77 2.58 -12.27
CA ALA A 358 -6.61 1.47 -11.34
C ALA A 358 -5.14 1.26 -10.95
N MET A 359 -4.22 1.33 -11.91
CA MET A 359 -2.79 1.21 -11.66
C MET A 359 -2.23 2.39 -10.86
N TRP A 360 -2.69 3.61 -11.15
CA TRP A 360 -2.37 4.79 -10.36
C TRP A 360 -2.75 4.61 -8.87
N LEU A 361 -3.93 4.06 -8.59
CA LEU A 361 -4.34 3.76 -7.22
C LEU A 361 -3.43 2.73 -6.54
N GLN A 362 -3.01 1.68 -7.27
CA GLN A 362 -2.05 0.71 -6.73
C GLN A 362 -0.71 1.37 -6.41
N ALA A 363 -0.19 2.20 -7.32
CA ALA A 363 1.05 2.93 -7.10
C ALA A 363 0.99 3.87 -5.89
N LYS A 364 -0.12 4.61 -5.76
CA LYS A 364 -0.41 5.45 -4.59
C LYS A 364 -0.42 4.62 -3.31
N GLN A 365 -1.08 3.47 -3.31
CA GLN A 365 -1.14 2.59 -2.14
C GLN A 365 0.24 2.10 -1.72
N ARG A 366 1.09 1.66 -2.67
CA ARG A 366 2.46 1.25 -2.34
C ARG A 366 3.29 2.40 -1.76
N ALA A 367 3.09 3.62 -2.26
CA ALA A 367 3.76 4.80 -1.72
C ALA A 367 3.35 5.06 -0.26
N GLU A 368 2.07 4.91 0.07
CA GLU A 368 1.57 5.11 1.44
C GLU A 368 1.97 3.99 2.40
N GLU A 369 1.93 2.73 1.97
CA GLU A 369 2.41 1.58 2.74
C GLU A 369 3.88 1.73 3.18
N LEU A 370 4.71 2.26 2.28
CA LEU A 370 6.11 2.54 2.55
C LEU A 370 6.33 3.91 3.18
N ASP A 371 5.29 4.72 3.40
CA ASP A 371 5.42 6.09 3.91
C ASP A 371 6.41 6.92 3.06
N THR A 372 6.25 6.87 1.73
CA THR A 372 7.10 7.50 0.71
C THR A 372 6.26 8.20 -0.39
N MET A 373 6.91 8.65 -1.46
CA MET A 373 6.27 9.25 -2.64
C MET A 373 6.55 8.42 -3.89
N VAL A 374 5.66 8.51 -4.87
CA VAL A 374 5.82 7.91 -6.19
C VAL A 374 5.64 8.95 -7.30
N LEU A 375 6.58 8.98 -8.24
CA LEU A 375 6.43 9.68 -9.53
C LEU A 375 5.96 8.67 -10.56
N TRP A 376 4.69 8.76 -10.93
CA TRP A 376 4.07 7.84 -11.88
C TRP A 376 3.92 8.52 -13.24
N CYS A 377 4.61 7.97 -14.25
CA CYS A 377 4.63 8.49 -15.61
C CYS A 377 4.09 7.42 -16.57
N ASP A 378 2.84 7.58 -16.96
CA ASP A 378 2.11 6.67 -17.83
C ASP A 378 2.09 7.18 -19.28
N GLY A 379 2.79 6.48 -20.17
CA GLY A 379 2.86 6.78 -21.60
C GLY A 379 1.72 6.20 -22.44
N GLY A 380 0.70 5.65 -21.78
CA GLY A 380 -0.51 5.15 -22.43
C GLY A 380 -1.37 6.25 -23.05
N GLU A 381 -2.16 5.92 -24.07
CA GLU A 381 -3.12 6.85 -24.68
C GLU A 381 -4.16 7.36 -23.67
N GLY A 382 -4.61 6.49 -22.76
CA GLY A 382 -5.43 6.83 -21.58
C GLY A 382 -4.63 6.93 -20.28
N GLY A 383 -3.30 7.02 -20.35
CA GLY A 383 -2.43 6.91 -19.19
C GLY A 383 -2.69 8.00 -18.16
N VAL A 384 -2.71 7.64 -16.87
CA VAL A 384 -2.85 8.61 -15.78
C VAL A 384 -1.45 8.89 -15.23
N SER A 385 -1.03 10.14 -15.14
CA SER A 385 0.30 10.52 -14.63
C SER A 385 0.22 11.56 -13.51
N GLY A 386 1.13 11.46 -12.54
CA GLY A 386 1.12 12.36 -11.39
C GLY A 386 2.15 12.05 -10.31
N VAL A 387 1.96 12.67 -9.15
CA VAL A 387 2.74 12.37 -7.93
C VAL A 387 1.81 12.04 -6.77
N ALA A 388 2.08 10.93 -6.08
CA ALA A 388 1.28 10.46 -4.97
C ALA A 388 2.13 10.07 -3.75
N GLY A 389 1.47 9.95 -2.59
CA GLY A 389 2.10 9.61 -1.31
C GLY A 389 2.51 10.85 -0.51
N LYS A 390 2.72 10.68 0.81
CA LYS A 390 3.04 11.80 1.74
C LYS A 390 2.10 13.01 1.63
N GLY A 391 0.81 12.75 1.43
CA GLY A 391 -0.20 13.79 1.27
C GLY A 391 -0.37 14.36 -0.13
N TYR A 392 0.48 13.97 -1.09
CA TYR A 392 0.23 14.22 -2.50
C TYR A 392 -0.77 13.20 -3.05
N ASN A 393 -1.72 13.67 -3.85
CA ASN A 393 -2.73 12.87 -4.54
C ASN A 393 -3.06 13.48 -5.91
N ASP A 394 -2.08 14.14 -6.50
CA ASP A 394 -2.30 15.01 -7.65
C ASP A 394 -2.15 14.19 -8.94
N VAL A 395 -3.28 13.90 -9.60
CA VAL A 395 -3.27 13.54 -11.02
C VAL A 395 -2.98 14.81 -11.81
N TYR A 396 -1.80 14.87 -12.43
CA TYR A 396 -1.36 16.05 -13.19
C TYR A 396 -1.79 16.01 -14.65
N GLN A 397 -1.75 14.83 -15.24
CA GLN A 397 -1.99 14.64 -16.67
C GLN A 397 -2.73 13.33 -16.89
N VAL A 398 -3.70 13.36 -17.81
CA VAL A 398 -4.30 12.15 -18.39
C VAL A 398 -4.00 12.18 -19.89
N GLY A 399 -3.43 11.09 -20.40
CA GLY A 399 -2.94 11.00 -21.78
C GLY A 399 -1.61 11.74 -21.99
N PRO A 400 -1.28 12.14 -23.24
CA PRO A 400 0.01 12.74 -23.56
C PRO A 400 0.17 14.14 -22.96
N GLY A 401 1.41 14.55 -22.69
CA GLY A 401 1.74 15.87 -22.18
C GLY A 401 2.76 15.85 -21.04
N SER A 402 3.96 16.35 -21.29
CA SER A 402 4.99 16.42 -20.25
C SER A 402 4.66 17.47 -19.18
N PHE A 403 4.96 17.15 -17.92
CA PHE A 403 4.78 18.07 -16.80
C PHE A 403 5.95 18.02 -15.83
N THR A 404 6.04 19.04 -14.99
CA THR A 404 6.99 19.12 -13.88
C THR A 404 6.29 19.54 -12.60
N ARG A 405 6.70 18.98 -11.46
CA ARG A 405 6.19 19.33 -10.13
C ARG A 405 7.33 19.41 -9.12
N ILE A 406 7.25 20.36 -8.20
CA ILE A 406 8.15 20.42 -7.05
C ILE A 406 7.45 19.76 -5.86
N VAL A 407 8.11 18.79 -5.25
CA VAL A 407 7.64 18.08 -4.06
C VAL A 407 8.57 18.27 -2.88
N GLY A 408 8.01 18.28 -1.68
CA GLY A 408 8.76 18.39 -0.43
C GLY A 408 9.11 17.01 0.14
N VAL A 409 10.38 16.62 0.06
CA VAL A 409 10.91 15.43 0.77
C VAL A 409 11.22 15.81 2.22
N GLN A 410 11.06 14.91 3.17
CA GLN A 410 11.43 15.17 4.58
C GLN A 410 12.94 15.44 4.73
N TYR A 411 13.32 16.40 5.57
CA TYR A 411 14.70 16.67 5.94
C TYR A 411 14.86 16.88 7.46
N PRO A 412 15.86 16.26 8.11
CA PRO A 412 16.66 15.13 7.62
C PRO A 412 15.76 13.93 7.26
N PHE A 413 16.14 13.15 6.26
CA PHE A 413 15.33 12.04 5.79
C PHE A 413 15.38 10.88 6.80
N ASP A 414 14.21 10.32 7.14
CA ASP A 414 14.11 9.14 7.99
C ASP A 414 14.03 7.89 7.11
N SER A 415 15.14 7.15 7.03
CA SER A 415 15.27 5.94 6.21
C SER A 415 14.65 4.68 6.85
N ARG A 416 14.10 4.80 8.07
CA ARG A 416 13.47 3.66 8.73
C ARG A 416 12.26 3.16 7.94
N GLN A 417 12.21 1.84 7.79
CA GLN A 417 11.06 1.14 7.23
C GLN A 417 9.83 1.31 8.10
N THR A 418 8.67 1.27 7.47
CA THR A 418 7.38 1.20 8.16
C THR A 418 7.21 -0.18 8.80
N VAL A 419 6.29 -0.32 9.75
CA VAL A 419 6.01 -1.63 10.38
C VAL A 419 5.57 -2.62 9.29
N TYR A 420 4.72 -2.18 8.37
CA TYR A 420 4.31 -3.02 7.26
C TYR A 420 5.49 -3.40 6.34
N ALA A 421 6.38 -2.46 6.00
CA ALA A 421 7.55 -2.76 5.18
C ALA A 421 8.46 -3.82 5.82
N SER A 422 8.60 -3.83 7.15
CA SER A 422 9.44 -4.80 7.85
C SER A 422 8.77 -6.15 8.10
N PHE A 423 7.46 -6.18 8.35
CA PHE A 423 6.74 -7.39 8.76
C PHE A 423 5.84 -7.99 7.66
N GLY A 424 5.58 -7.24 6.59
CA GLY A 424 4.66 -7.61 5.53
C GLY A 424 3.27 -8.00 6.06
N ASP A 425 2.68 -9.03 5.45
CA ASP A 425 1.34 -9.51 5.79
C ASP A 425 1.31 -10.43 7.02
N SER A 426 2.42 -10.59 7.77
CA SER A 426 2.43 -11.35 9.03
C SER A 426 1.48 -10.79 10.08
N ILE A 427 1.03 -9.55 9.90
CA ILE A 427 0.00 -8.90 10.71
C ILE A 427 -1.34 -9.63 10.74
N LEU A 428 -1.61 -10.48 9.73
CA LEU A 428 -2.77 -11.38 9.71
C LEU A 428 -2.86 -12.24 10.98
N ILE A 429 -1.71 -12.58 11.59
CA ILE A 429 -1.66 -13.33 12.85
C ILE A 429 -2.43 -12.59 13.95
N LEU A 430 -2.37 -11.26 14.01
CA LEU A 430 -3.12 -10.48 15.02
C LEU A 430 -4.64 -10.59 14.80
N PHE A 431 -5.10 -10.61 13.54
CA PHE A 431 -6.52 -10.78 13.23
C PHE A 431 -7.01 -12.17 13.64
N TRP A 432 -6.20 -13.21 13.40
CA TRP A 432 -6.50 -14.56 13.85
C TRP A 432 -6.44 -14.71 15.37
N ILE A 433 -5.51 -14.06 16.05
CA ILE A 433 -5.48 -13.99 17.52
C ILE A 433 -6.75 -13.30 18.04
N SER A 434 -7.24 -12.24 17.40
CA SER A 434 -8.52 -11.61 17.80
C SER A 434 -9.72 -12.56 17.61
N ALA A 435 -9.77 -13.25 16.46
CA ALA A 435 -10.82 -14.21 16.13
C ALA A 435 -10.84 -15.45 17.04
N LEU A 436 -9.67 -15.97 17.42
CA LEU A 436 -9.54 -17.21 18.18
C LEU A 436 -9.32 -16.98 19.69
N GLY A 437 -8.73 -15.85 20.08
CA GLY A 437 -7.85 -15.75 21.24
C GLY A 437 -8.46 -15.35 22.58
N LEU A 438 -9.67 -14.80 22.64
CA LEU A 438 -10.24 -14.45 23.97
C LEU A 438 -10.90 -15.63 24.69
N GLY A 439 -11.33 -16.67 23.95
CA GLY A 439 -11.94 -17.87 24.54
C GLY A 439 -10.91 -18.91 25.00
N PHE A 440 -9.84 -19.10 24.22
CA PHE A 440 -8.84 -20.16 24.45
C PHE A 440 -7.94 -19.85 25.67
N LEU A 441 -7.54 -18.58 25.83
CA LEU A 441 -6.74 -18.13 26.98
C LEU A 441 -7.52 -18.24 28.30
N ARG A 442 -8.83 -17.91 28.29
CA ARG A 442 -9.66 -17.95 29.49
C ARG A 442 -9.91 -19.39 29.96
N GLY A 443 -10.11 -20.34 29.04
CA GLY A 443 -10.35 -21.76 29.35
C GLY A 443 -9.12 -22.46 29.94
N ASN A 444 -7.93 -22.23 29.38
CA ASN A 444 -6.70 -22.88 29.86
C ASN A 444 -6.18 -22.28 31.17
N ILE A 445 -6.23 -20.96 31.36
CA ILE A 445 -5.80 -20.34 32.64
C ILE A 445 -6.67 -20.85 33.80
N THR A 446 -7.98 -21.03 33.61
CA THR A 446 -8.81 -21.64 34.65
C THR A 446 -8.49 -23.10 34.92
N ARG A 447 -8.02 -23.89 33.94
CA ARG A 447 -7.62 -25.29 34.16
C ARG A 447 -6.26 -25.44 34.85
N TYR A 448 -5.36 -24.46 34.69
CA TYR A 448 -4.05 -24.45 35.34
C TYR A 448 -3.99 -23.72 36.68
N MET A 449 -5.01 -22.91 37.04
CA MET A 449 -5.16 -22.47 38.43
C MET A 449 -5.46 -23.67 39.31
N SER A 450 -4.51 -24.01 40.19
CA SER A 450 -4.65 -25.11 41.15
C SER A 450 -5.97 -24.97 41.96
N PRO A 451 -6.58 -26.09 42.37
CA PRO A 451 -7.77 -26.07 43.22
C PRO A 451 -7.60 -25.20 44.48
N SER A 452 -6.37 -25.09 45.00
CA SER A 452 -6.03 -24.24 46.15
C SER A 452 -6.26 -22.74 45.90
N ILE A 453 -5.94 -22.23 44.71
CA ILE A 453 -6.15 -20.80 44.37
C ILE A 453 -7.64 -20.53 44.15
N ARG A 454 -8.38 -21.48 43.55
CA ARG A 454 -9.85 -21.36 43.42
C ARG A 454 -10.54 -21.32 44.79
N SER A 455 -10.13 -22.17 45.74
CA SER A 455 -10.65 -22.13 47.11
C SER A 455 -10.30 -20.82 47.81
N ALA A 456 -9.07 -20.31 47.67
CA ALA A 456 -8.67 -19.04 48.27
C ALA A 456 -9.49 -17.84 47.74
N MET A 457 -9.73 -17.78 46.42
CA MET A 457 -10.59 -16.75 45.83
C MET A 457 -12.06 -16.88 46.25
N GLN A 458 -12.59 -18.09 46.39
CA GLN A 458 -13.96 -18.29 46.89
C GLN A 458 -14.10 -17.89 48.36
N HIS A 459 -13.08 -18.12 49.19
CA HIS A 459 -13.05 -17.64 50.58
C HIS A 459 -12.99 -16.11 50.68
N LEU A 460 -12.18 -15.44 49.86
CA LEU A 460 -12.14 -13.97 49.80
C LEU A 460 -13.48 -13.36 49.34
N LYS A 461 -14.17 -14.01 48.39
CA LYS A 461 -15.48 -13.54 47.91
C LYS A 461 -16.60 -13.76 48.93
N ARG A 462 -16.53 -14.82 49.75
CA ARG A 462 -17.44 -15.05 50.89
C ARG A 462 -17.19 -14.07 52.04
N GLY A 463 -15.92 -13.76 52.35
CA GLY A 463 -15.57 -12.79 53.38
C GLY A 463 -16.11 -11.38 53.09
N ARG A 464 -16.11 -10.97 51.82
CA ARG A 464 -16.60 -9.64 51.42
C ARG A 464 -18.14 -9.51 51.43
N ARG A 465 -18.88 -10.62 51.37
CA ARG A 465 -20.35 -10.61 51.42
C ARG A 465 -20.89 -10.55 52.85
N ASN A 466 -20.13 -11.03 53.83
CA ASN A 466 -20.52 -11.00 55.23
C ASN A 466 -20.13 -9.70 55.96
N GLY A 467 -19.41 -8.79 55.29
CA GLY A 467 -19.00 -7.49 55.87
C GLY A 467 -19.91 -6.30 55.52
N ALA A 468 -20.98 -6.51 54.75
CA ALA A 468 -21.85 -5.43 54.29
C ALA A 468 -23.12 -5.24 55.14
N ASP A 469 -23.38 -6.10 56.15
CA ASP A 469 -24.59 -6.04 57.00
C ASP A 469 -24.37 -5.37 58.38
N ALA A 470 -23.23 -4.71 58.61
CA ALA A 470 -22.95 -4.01 59.86
C ALA A 470 -22.84 -2.49 59.66
N THR A 471 -23.95 -1.85 59.31
CA THR A 471 -24.12 -0.39 59.52
C THR A 471 -25.42 -0.15 60.28
N THR A 472 -25.30 -0.18 61.60
CA THR A 472 -26.30 0.25 62.58
C THR A 472 -26.62 1.73 62.33
N GLN A 473 -27.87 2.04 61.97
CA GLN A 473 -28.40 3.40 62.00
C GLN A 473 -28.53 3.88 63.46
N PRO A 474 -28.08 5.09 63.83
CA PRO A 474 -28.45 5.70 65.09
C PRO A 474 -29.86 6.29 65.00
N SER A 475 -30.67 6.04 66.03
CA SER A 475 -32.01 6.60 66.22
C SER A 475 -31.93 8.10 66.52
N LEU A 476 -32.71 8.87 65.78
CA LEU A 476 -32.85 10.32 65.91
C LEU A 476 -34.06 10.61 66.80
N LEU A 477 -33.84 10.56 68.12
CA LEU A 477 -34.76 11.04 69.17
C LEU A 477 -33.92 11.23 70.44
N ASP A 478 -33.29 12.40 70.54
CA ASP A 478 -33.18 13.23 71.75
C ASP A 478 -32.22 14.40 71.49
N LEU A 479 -32.75 15.61 71.73
CA LEU A 479 -32.15 16.96 71.67
C LEU A 479 -32.08 17.68 70.32
#